data_AF-A0A645JGG2-F1
#
_entry.id   AF-A0A645JGG2-F1
#
_cell.length_a   1.000
_cell.length_b   1.000
_cell.length_c   1.000
_cell.angle_alpha   90.00
_cell.angle_beta   90.00
_cell.angle_gamma   90.00
#
_symmetry.space_group_name_H-M   'P 1'
#
loop_
_entity.id
_entity.type
_entity.pdbx_description
1 polymer ?
#
loop_
_entity_poly.entity_id
_entity_poly.type
_entity_poly.pdbx_seq_one_letter_code
_entity_poly.pdbx_strand_id
1 'polypeptide(L)'
;MEASIKFFNLNLYFDDMICTEMYDFIPKHEVLKLIKHNYEMNQVIVGDRFHEIDAAIENSIYSIFCEYGYGDKKEGSLADVSIKNISEILDILSN
;
A
#
# COMPACT_ATOMS: atom_id res chain seq x y z
N MET A 1 1.25 6.15 -15.59
CA MET A 1 2.16 5.25 -14.86
C MET A 1 3.53 5.14 -15.53
N GLU A 2 3.62 4.68 -16.80
CA GLU A 2 4.89 4.40 -17.50
C GLU A 2 5.92 5.55 -17.50
N ALA A 3 5.49 6.79 -17.71
CA ALA A 3 6.38 7.95 -17.70
C ALA A 3 7.07 8.14 -16.33
N SER A 4 6.34 7.97 -15.24
CA SER A 4 6.88 8.07 -13.88
C SER A 4 7.85 6.92 -13.57
N ILE A 5 7.52 5.70 -14.00
CA ILE A 5 8.39 4.52 -13.86
C ILE A 5 9.76 4.79 -14.48
N LYS A 6 9.76 5.26 -15.72
CA LYS A 6 10.98 5.54 -16.47
C LYS A 6 11.76 6.71 -15.89
N PHE A 7 11.08 7.78 -15.47
CA PHE A 7 11.74 8.97 -14.97
C PHE A 7 12.42 8.73 -13.61
N PHE A 8 11.76 8.01 -12.71
CA PHE A 8 12.26 7.74 -11.35
C PHE A 8 13.00 6.40 -11.21
N ASN A 9 13.11 5.61 -12.29
CA ASN A 9 13.68 4.26 -12.28
C ASN A 9 13.04 3.34 -11.22
N LEU A 10 11.71 3.37 -11.12
CA LEU A 10 10.98 2.64 -10.07
C LEU A 10 11.19 1.12 -10.12
N ASN A 11 11.52 0.56 -11.30
CA ASN A 11 11.89 -0.85 -11.47
C ASN A 11 13.12 -1.28 -10.66
N LEU A 12 13.89 -0.35 -10.09
CA LEU A 12 15.00 -0.68 -9.18
C LEU A 12 14.52 -1.02 -7.76
N TYR A 13 13.28 -0.67 -7.42
CA TYR A 13 12.74 -0.74 -6.06
C TYR A 13 11.44 -1.55 -5.95
N PHE A 14 10.70 -1.70 -7.04
CA PHE A 14 9.41 -2.41 -7.06
C PHE A 14 9.44 -3.54 -8.09
N ASP A 15 9.08 -4.75 -7.66
CA ASP A 15 8.95 -5.92 -8.55
C ASP A 15 7.76 -5.76 -9.51
N ASP A 16 6.63 -5.24 -9.02
CA ASP A 16 5.41 -5.02 -9.78
C ASP A 16 4.82 -3.63 -9.52
N MET A 17 4.17 -3.05 -10.54
CA MET A 17 3.43 -1.80 -10.43
C MET A 17 2.03 -1.98 -11.01
N ILE A 18 1.05 -1.95 -10.12
CA ILE A 18 -0.30 -2.38 -10.42
C ILE A 18 -1.26 -1.19 -10.28
N CYS A 19 -2.12 -1.03 -11.27
CA CYS A 19 -3.16 0.01 -11.30
C CYS A 19 -4.51 -0.62 -11.60
N THR A 20 -5.59 -0.02 -11.09
CA THR A 20 -6.96 -0.51 -11.33
C THR A 20 -7.34 -0.46 -12.81
N GLU A 21 -6.71 0.40 -13.61
CA GLU A 21 -6.88 0.44 -15.08
C GLU A 21 -6.54 -0.90 -15.74
N MET A 22 -5.64 -1.69 -15.15
CA MET A 22 -5.26 -3.03 -15.62
C MET A 22 -6.34 -4.09 -15.33
N TYR A 23 -7.37 -3.72 -14.56
CA TYR A 23 -8.44 -4.59 -14.06
C TYR A 23 -9.80 -3.92 -14.24
N ASP A 24 -10.04 -3.26 -15.37
CA ASP A 24 -11.33 -2.62 -15.71
C ASP A 24 -11.84 -1.63 -14.64
N PHE A 25 -10.93 -0.98 -13.93
CA PHE A 25 -11.22 0.00 -12.89
C PHE A 25 -12.04 -0.56 -11.71
N ILE A 26 -11.98 -1.87 -11.45
CA ILE A 26 -12.56 -2.43 -10.22
C ILE A 26 -11.90 -1.81 -8.97
N PRO A 27 -12.58 -1.80 -7.82
CA PRO A 27 -12.03 -1.25 -6.58
C PRO A 27 -10.68 -1.88 -6.18
N LYS A 28 -9.82 -1.09 -5.54
CA LYS A 28 -8.47 -1.52 -5.12
C LYS A 28 -8.48 -2.78 -4.26
N HIS A 29 -9.43 -2.91 -3.33
CA HIS A 29 -9.55 -4.10 -2.49
C HIS A 29 -9.84 -5.37 -3.30
N GLU A 30 -10.61 -5.27 -4.39
CA GLU A 30 -10.88 -6.40 -5.29
C GLU A 30 -9.65 -6.74 -6.14
N VAL A 31 -8.94 -5.73 -6.68
CA VAL A 31 -7.67 -5.97 -7.37
C VAL A 31 -6.69 -6.71 -6.45
N LEU A 32 -6.54 -6.22 -5.21
CA LEU A 32 -5.63 -6.81 -4.24
C LEU A 32 -6.00 -8.27 -3.91
N LYS A 33 -7.30 -8.56 -3.79
CA LYS A 33 -7.81 -9.92 -3.56
C LYS A 33 -7.44 -10.90 -4.66
N LEU A 34 -7.35 -10.44 -5.92
CA LEU A 34 -6.94 -11.25 -7.06
C LEU A 34 -5.43 -11.53 -7.07
N ILE A 35 -4.62 -10.55 -6.68
CA ILE A 35 -3.16 -10.62 -6.87
C ILE A 35 -2.38 -11.04 -5.63
N LYS A 36 -2.94 -10.90 -4.42
CA LYS A 36 -2.18 -11.07 -3.17
C LYS A 36 -1.56 -12.46 -3.03
N HIS A 37 -2.15 -13.47 -3.66
CA HIS A 37 -1.65 -14.85 -3.65
C HIS A 37 -0.44 -15.08 -4.57
N ASN A 38 -0.06 -14.10 -5.38
CA ASN A 38 1.14 -14.16 -6.22
C ASN A 38 2.43 -13.83 -5.44
N TYR A 39 2.30 -13.30 -4.22
CA TYR A 39 3.41 -12.87 -3.37
C TYR A 39 3.52 -13.74 -2.11
N GLU A 40 4.67 -13.69 -1.45
CA GLU A 40 4.90 -14.39 -0.19
C GLU A 40 3.94 -13.93 0.92
N MET A 41 3.80 -14.76 1.96
CA MET A 41 3.02 -14.43 3.16
C MET A 41 3.70 -13.32 3.99
N ASN A 42 3.02 -12.82 5.03
CA ASN A 42 3.46 -11.70 5.89
C ASN A 42 3.49 -10.34 5.16
N GLN A 43 2.42 -10.08 4.42
CA GLN A 43 2.24 -8.85 3.67
C GLN A 43 1.85 -7.69 4.59
N VAL A 44 2.26 -6.48 4.20
CA VAL A 44 1.79 -5.23 4.79
C VAL A 44 1.32 -4.28 3.69
N ILE A 45 0.31 -3.46 3.97
CA ILE A 45 -0.07 -2.33 3.12
C ILE A 45 0.43 -1.05 3.75
N VAL A 46 1.09 -0.22 2.94
CA VAL A 46 1.62 1.08 3.35
C VAL A 46 1.02 2.17 2.48
N GLY A 47 0.44 3.22 3.08
CA GLY A 47 -0.18 4.31 2.34
C GLY A 47 -0.67 5.44 3.22
N ASP A 48 -1.07 6.55 2.60
CA ASP A 48 -1.57 7.75 3.28
C ASP A 48 -3.04 8.06 2.97
N ARG A 49 -3.74 7.23 2.18
CA ARG A 49 -5.15 7.42 1.84
C ARG A 49 -6.01 6.35 2.49
N PHE A 50 -7.28 6.70 2.70
CA PHE A 50 -8.29 5.78 3.23
C PHE A 50 -8.41 4.51 2.36
N HIS A 51 -8.23 4.62 1.05
CA HIS A 51 -8.30 3.49 0.13
C HIS A 51 -7.24 2.41 0.37
N GLU A 52 -6.07 2.74 0.91
CA GLU A 52 -5.09 1.72 1.30
C GLU A 52 -5.52 0.99 2.56
N ILE A 53 -6.07 1.72 3.54
CA ILE A 53 -6.55 1.15 4.81
C ILE A 53 -7.77 0.25 4.56
N ASP A 54 -8.72 0.70 3.75
CA ASP A 54 -9.89 -0.08 3.32
C ASP A 54 -9.45 -1.38 2.61
N ALA A 55 -8.48 -1.29 1.70
CA ALA A 55 -7.96 -2.47 1.01
C ALA A 55 -7.27 -3.48 1.94
N ALA A 56 -6.60 -3.00 3.00
CA ALA A 56 -6.00 -3.85 4.02
C ALA A 56 -7.05 -4.59 4.83
N ILE A 57 -8.08 -3.88 5.31
CA ILE A 57 -9.16 -4.44 6.10
C ILE A 57 -9.89 -5.54 5.31
N GLU A 58 -10.33 -5.23 4.09
CA GLU A 58 -11.06 -6.16 3.21
C GLU A 58 -10.23 -7.39 2.83
N ASN A 59 -8.90 -7.29 2.89
CA ASN A 59 -8.00 -8.40 2.57
C ASN A 59 -7.35 -9.08 3.79
N SER A 60 -7.66 -8.62 5.00
CA SER A 60 -7.03 -9.06 6.25
C SER A 60 -5.50 -8.96 6.22
N ILE A 61 -4.99 -7.81 5.76
CA ILE A 61 -3.56 -7.50 5.67
C ILE A 61 -3.26 -6.36 6.65
N TYR A 62 -2.13 -6.46 7.36
CA TYR A 62 -1.67 -5.45 8.31
C TYR A 62 -1.38 -4.11 7.60
N SER A 63 -1.84 -3.00 8.17
CA SER A 63 -1.81 -1.68 7.55
C SER A 63 -0.96 -0.68 8.32
N ILE A 64 -0.11 0.04 7.58
CA ILE A 64 0.77 1.09 8.08
C ILE A 64 0.37 2.41 7.42
N PHE A 65 -0.20 3.33 8.19
CA PHE A 65 -0.62 4.64 7.70
C PHE A 65 0.52 5.68 7.79
N CYS A 66 0.78 6.38 6.69
CA CYS A 66 1.79 7.42 6.61
C CYS A 66 1.22 8.80 6.96
N GLU A 67 1.64 9.39 8.09
CA GLU A 67 1.23 10.76 8.48
C GLU A 67 1.97 11.88 7.73
N TYR A 68 2.94 11.53 6.89
CA TYR A 68 3.78 12.46 6.12
C TYR A 68 3.36 12.60 4.65
N GLY A 69 2.21 12.01 4.27
CA GLY A 69 1.63 12.10 2.92
C GLY A 69 0.73 13.31 2.70
N TYR A 70 -0.18 13.19 1.73
CA TYR A 70 -1.19 14.17 1.36
C TYR A 70 -2.56 13.92 2.01
N GLY A 71 -2.82 12.70 2.49
CA GLY A 71 -4.09 12.36 3.15
C GLY A 71 -4.28 13.01 4.52
N ASP A 72 -5.56 13.14 4.92
CA ASP A 72 -5.90 13.63 6.26
C ASP A 72 -5.64 12.53 7.29
N LYS A 73 -5.18 12.90 8.50
CA LYS A 73 -4.92 11.93 9.57
C LYS A 73 -6.11 11.01 9.89
N LYS A 74 -7.33 11.47 9.66
CA LYS A 74 -8.55 10.66 9.87
C LYS A 74 -8.68 9.49 8.90
N GLU A 75 -8.03 9.57 7.74
CA GLU A 75 -8.03 8.47 6.76
C GLU A 75 -7.31 7.23 7.29
N GLY A 76 -6.35 7.41 8.19
CA GLY A 76 -5.64 6.36 8.92
C GLY A 76 -6.32 5.88 10.20
N SER A 77 -7.55 6.32 10.50
CA SER A 77 -8.18 6.04 11.81
C SER A 77 -8.44 4.56 12.10
N LEU A 78 -8.47 3.72 11.07
CA LEU A 78 -8.63 2.28 11.16
C LEU A 78 -7.35 1.51 10.81
N ALA A 79 -6.22 2.20 10.66
CA ALA A 79 -4.95 1.54 10.41
C ALA A 79 -4.45 0.82 11.66
N ASP A 80 -3.70 -0.27 11.48
CA ASP A 80 -3.11 -1.02 12.60
C ASP A 80 -2.02 -0.19 13.31
N VAL A 81 -1.29 0.62 12.55
CA VAL A 81 -0.28 1.55 13.06
C VAL A 81 -0.15 2.78 12.16
N SER A 82 0.25 3.91 12.74
CA SER A 82 0.64 5.10 11.99
C SER A 82 2.11 5.44 12.22
N ILE A 83 2.76 5.96 11.17
CA ILE A 83 4.17 6.37 11.19
C ILE A 83 4.32 7.81 10.70
N LYS A 84 5.35 8.50 11.20
CA LYS A 84 5.67 9.89 10.81
C LYS A 84 6.92 9.97 9.94
N ASN A 85 7.66 8.88 9.82
CA ASN A 85 8.80 8.72 8.94
C ASN A 85 8.86 7.29 8.40
N ILE A 86 9.24 7.13 7.13
CA ILE A 86 9.35 5.81 6.48
C ILE A 86 10.34 4.87 7.18
N SER A 87 11.37 5.40 7.85
CA SER A 87 12.34 4.58 8.59
C SER A 87 11.73 3.81 9.76
N GLU A 88 10.62 4.27 10.33
CA GLU A 88 9.90 3.57 11.41
C GLU A 88 9.35 2.21 10.95
N ILE A 89 9.18 1.99 9.64
CA ILE A 89 8.80 0.67 9.08
C ILE A 89 9.83 -0.40 9.46
N LEU A 90 11.12 -0.05 9.54
CA LEU A 90 12.15 -1.02 9.89
C LEU A 90 11.97 -1.54 11.31
N ASP A 91 11.54 -0.69 12.25
CA ASP A 91 11.27 -1.09 13.63
C ASP A 91 10.01 -1.97 13.74
N ILE A 92 9.02 -1.70 12.89
CA ILE A 92 7.76 -2.46 12.84
C ILE A 92 7.99 -3.86 12.28
N LEU A 93 8.77 -3.98 11.20
CA LEU A 93 9.02 -5.25 10.51
C LEU A 93 10.14 -6.10 11.13
N SER A 94 10.94 -5.54 12.04
CA SER A 94 12.02 -6.27 12.71
C SER A 94 11.57 -7.06 13.94
N ASN A 95 10.27 -7.00 14.31
CA ASN A 95 9.66 -7.76 15.41
C ASN A 95 8.87 -8.96 14.89
#